data_AF-A0A1F4A2H8-F1
#
_entry.id   AF-A0A1F4A2H8-F1
#
_cell.length_a   1.000
_cell.length_b   1.000
_cell.length_c   1.000
_cell.angle_alpha   90.00
_cell.angle_beta   90.00
_cell.angle_gamma   90.00
#
_symmetry.space_group_name_H-M   'P 1'
#
loop_
_entity.id
_entity.type
_entity.pdbx_description
1 polymer ?
#
loop_
_entity_poly.entity_id
_entity_poly.type
_entity_poly.pdbx_seq_one_letter_code
_entity_poly.pdbx_strand_id
1 'polypeptide(L)'
;MNLNADQLAELLAGIVRAHNAIIDAVDRAQPGFRNTHLIPVLNIAANIRAAEPRMIDLPSRMLLRMQGRAAVDFATIKQDLARLTGGASVAPAAAAAPPAAAAPSAAAPAPRAGGGDLDFIKS
;
A
#
# COMPACT_ATOMS: atom_id res chain seq x y z
N MET A 1 6.45 -28.40 -18.94
CA MET A 1 6.17 -27.20 -19.75
C MET A 1 6.55 -25.99 -18.91
N ASN A 2 7.46 -25.13 -19.37
CA ASN A 2 7.87 -23.91 -18.65
C ASN A 2 7.25 -22.70 -19.34
N LEU A 3 6.47 -21.91 -18.59
CA LEU A 3 5.91 -20.65 -19.09
C LEU A 3 7.01 -19.59 -19.08
N ASN A 4 7.17 -18.87 -20.19
CA ASN A 4 8.00 -17.66 -20.19
C ASN A 4 7.22 -16.45 -19.64
N ALA A 5 7.91 -15.35 -19.36
CA ALA A 5 7.30 -14.16 -18.78
C ALA A 5 6.20 -13.54 -19.66
N ASP A 6 6.33 -13.64 -20.99
CA ASP A 6 5.34 -13.13 -21.93
C ASP A 6 4.06 -13.95 -21.91
N GLN A 7 4.17 -15.28 -21.95
CA GLN A 7 3.05 -16.21 -21.84
C GLN A 7 2.34 -16.07 -20.49
N LEU A 8 3.09 -15.82 -19.41
CA LEU A 8 2.50 -15.56 -18.10
C LEU A 8 1.75 -14.23 -18.08
N ALA A 9 2.30 -13.18 -18.70
CA ALA A 9 1.61 -11.90 -18.84
C ALA A 9 0.34 -12.02 -19.70
N GLU A 10 0.38 -12.81 -20.77
CA GLU A 10 -0.79 -13.04 -21.64
C GLU A 10 -1.88 -13.79 -20.90
N LEU A 11 -1.49 -14.82 -20.14
CA LEU A 11 -2.41 -15.57 -19.29
C LEU A 11 -3.05 -14.67 -18.24
N LEU A 12 -2.27 -13.83 -17.55
CA LEU A 12 -2.78 -12.87 -16.57
C LEU A 12 -3.73 -11.85 -17.21
N ALA A 13 -3.40 -11.33 -18.39
CA ALA A 13 -4.26 -10.43 -19.14
C ALA A 13 -5.61 -11.10 -19.48
N GLY A 14 -5.56 -12.36 -19.93
CA GLY A 14 -6.76 -13.17 -20.22
C GLY A 14 -7.62 -13.40 -18.98
N ILE A 15 -7.02 -13.78 -17.85
CA ILE A 15 -7.70 -13.98 -16.57
C ILE A 15 -8.40 -12.70 -16.13
N VAL A 16 -7.69 -11.57 -16.13
CA VAL A 16 -8.22 -10.28 -15.69
C VAL A 16 -9.36 -9.82 -16.60
N ARG A 17 -9.23 -9.98 -17.92
CA ARG A 17 -10.30 -9.67 -18.88
C ARG A 17 -11.55 -10.52 -18.66
N ALA A 18 -11.40 -11.82 -18.41
CA ALA A 18 -12.52 -12.72 -18.14
C ALA A 18 -13.26 -12.32 -16.85
N HIS A 19 -12.52 -12.05 -15.77
CA HIS A 19 -13.11 -11.61 -14.51
C HIS A 19 -13.80 -10.25 -14.65
N ASN A 20 -13.23 -9.31 -15.41
CA ASN A 20 -13.89 -8.03 -15.66
C ASN A 20 -15.22 -8.21 -16.43
N ALA A 21 -15.29 -9.13 -17.39
CA ALA A 21 -16.54 -9.45 -18.09
C ALA A 21 -17.60 -10.04 -17.13
N ILE A 22 -17.20 -10.89 -16.20
CA ILE A 22 -18.09 -11.41 -15.14
C ILE A 22 -18.61 -10.27 -14.28
N ILE A 23 -17.72 -9.38 -13.83
CA ILE A 23 -18.08 -8.20 -13.02
C ILE A 23 -19.07 -7.32 -13.79
N ASP A 24 -18.82 -7.05 -15.07
CA ASP A 24 -19.71 -6.26 -15.93
C ASP A 24 -21.08 -6.93 -16.08
N ALA A 25 -21.14 -8.26 -16.20
CA ALA A 25 -22.40 -9.00 -16.26
C ALA A 25 -23.19 -8.93 -14.94
N VAL A 26 -22.52 -9.09 -13.80
CA VAL A 26 -23.15 -9.00 -12.47
C VAL A 26 -23.67 -7.60 -12.21
N ASP A 27 -22.91 -6.55 -12.56
CA ASP A 27 -23.35 -5.16 -12.35
C ASP A 27 -24.55 -4.79 -13.23
N ARG A 28 -24.69 -5.38 -14.43
CA ARG A 28 -25.90 -5.25 -15.25
C ARG A 28 -27.11 -5.95 -14.63
N ALA A 29 -26.90 -7.10 -13.98
CA ALA A 29 -27.96 -7.84 -13.30
C ALA A 29 -28.36 -7.17 -11.97
N GLN A 30 -27.40 -6.57 -11.27
CA GLN A 30 -27.58 -5.87 -10.00
C GLN A 30 -26.85 -4.51 -10.04
N PRO A 31 -27.54 -3.43 -10.47
CA PRO A 31 -26.95 -2.10 -10.55
C PRO A 31 -26.35 -1.64 -9.21
N GLY A 32 -25.11 -1.18 -9.25
CA GLY A 32 -24.40 -0.70 -8.07
C GLY A 32 -23.64 -1.79 -7.30
N PHE A 33 -23.68 -3.05 -7.76
CA PHE A 33 -22.93 -4.16 -7.17
C PHE A 33 -21.42 -3.84 -7.07
N ARG A 34 -20.84 -3.24 -8.12
CA ARG A 34 -19.41 -2.92 -8.15
C ARG A 34 -18.96 -2.06 -6.97
N ASN A 35 -19.63 -0.93 -6.76
CA ASN A 35 -19.23 0.04 -5.74
C ASN A 35 -19.62 -0.41 -4.33
N THR A 36 -20.74 -1.15 -4.22
CA THR A 36 -21.30 -1.53 -2.92
C THR A 36 -20.64 -2.78 -2.33
N HIS A 37 -20.31 -3.76 -3.16
CA HIS A 37 -19.85 -5.07 -2.70
C HIS A 37 -18.47 -5.45 -3.20
N LEU A 38 -18.20 -5.25 -4.50
CA LEU A 38 -16.98 -5.73 -5.12
C LEU A 38 -15.75 -4.93 -4.70
N ILE A 39 -15.77 -3.59 -4.84
CA ILE A 39 -14.60 -2.74 -4.59
C ILE A 39 -14.03 -2.92 -3.17
N PRO A 40 -14.84 -2.96 -2.09
CA PRO A 40 -14.32 -3.21 -0.74
C PRO A 40 -13.57 -4.54 -0.62
N VAL A 41 -14.14 -5.63 -1.16
CA VAL A 41 -13.53 -6.97 -1.12
C VAL A 41 -12.27 -7.03 -2.00
N LEU A 42 -12.32 -6.40 -3.17
CA LEU A 42 -11.20 -6.35 -4.10
C LEU A 42 -10.03 -5.55 -3.54
N ASN A 43 -10.27 -4.49 -2.77
CA ASN A 43 -9.22 -3.74 -2.07
C ASN A 43 -8.49 -4.60 -1.03
N ILE A 44 -9.22 -5.46 -0.31
CA ILE A 44 -8.64 -6.39 0.66
C ILE A 44 -7.78 -7.43 -0.08
N ALA A 45 -8.33 -8.04 -1.14
CA ALA A 45 -7.63 -9.04 -1.94
C ALA A 45 -6.41 -8.47 -2.71
N ALA A 46 -6.46 -7.19 -3.08
CA ALA A 46 -5.34 -6.47 -3.70
C ALA A 46 -4.26 -6.05 -2.69
N ASN A 47 -4.54 -6.19 -1.39
CA ASN A 47 -3.64 -5.84 -0.30
C ASN A 47 -2.99 -4.46 -0.52
N ILE A 48 -3.81 -3.45 -0.85
CA ILE A 48 -3.32 -2.13 -1.31
C ILE A 48 -2.49 -1.39 -0.25
N ARG A 49 -2.61 -1.79 1.02
CA ARG A 49 -1.86 -1.23 2.14
C ARG A 49 -0.46 -1.84 2.27
N ALA A 50 -0.21 -2.99 1.65
CA ALA A 50 1.13 -3.57 1.64
C ALA A 50 2.07 -2.71 0.79
N ALA A 51 3.20 -2.37 1.40
CA ALA A 51 4.25 -1.57 0.76
C ALA A 51 4.81 -2.23 -0.49
N GLU A 52 5.02 -3.55 -0.44
CA GLU A 52 5.47 -4.34 -1.60
C GLU A 52 4.33 -5.21 -2.13
N PRO A 53 3.93 -5.06 -3.40
CA PRO A 53 2.97 -5.97 -4.04
C PRO A 53 3.53 -7.39 -4.06
N ARG A 54 2.68 -8.39 -3.82
CA ARG A 54 3.05 -9.80 -4.03
C ARG A 54 2.44 -10.31 -5.33
N MET A 55 3.03 -11.37 -5.88
CA MET A 55 2.52 -12.02 -7.09
C MET A 55 1.08 -12.52 -6.95
N ILE A 56 0.68 -12.95 -5.74
CA ILE A 56 -0.70 -13.37 -5.45
C ILE A 56 -1.70 -12.21 -5.46
N ASP A 57 -1.25 -10.99 -5.13
CA ASP A 57 -2.11 -9.79 -5.07
C ASP A 57 -2.30 -9.15 -6.46
N LEU A 58 -1.45 -9.55 -7.42
CA LEU A 58 -1.33 -8.93 -8.74
C LEU A 58 -2.64 -8.97 -9.56
N PRO A 59 -3.36 -10.10 -9.67
CA PRO A 59 -4.61 -10.14 -10.43
C PRO A 59 -5.67 -9.19 -9.85
N SER A 60 -5.78 -9.14 -8.52
CA SER A 60 -6.71 -8.26 -7.81
C SER A 60 -6.37 -6.78 -8.02
N ARG A 61 -5.08 -6.42 -7.99
CA ARG A 61 -4.61 -5.05 -8.28
C ARG A 61 -4.90 -4.63 -9.73
N MET A 62 -4.74 -5.55 -10.68
CA MET A 62 -5.10 -5.29 -12.09
C MET A 62 -6.60 -5.08 -12.25
N LEU A 63 -7.42 -5.95 -11.64
CA LEU A 63 -8.88 -5.79 -11.66
C LEU A 63 -9.32 -4.45 -11.05
N LEU A 64 -8.69 -4.02 -9.95
CA LEU A 64 -8.97 -2.74 -9.31
C LEU A 64 -8.68 -1.57 -10.25
N ARG A 65 -7.57 -1.61 -10.99
CA ARG A 65 -7.25 -0.61 -12.03
C ARG A 65 -8.31 -0.57 -13.14
N MET A 66 -8.80 -1.73 -13.59
CA MET A 66 -9.89 -1.80 -14.57
C MET A 66 -11.19 -1.17 -14.06
N GLN A 67 -11.49 -1.29 -12.75
CA GLN A 67 -12.70 -0.67 -12.18
C GLN A 67 -12.62 0.86 -12.21
N GLY A 68 -11.42 1.45 -12.15
CA GLY A 68 -11.19 2.89 -12.27
C GLY A 68 -11.27 3.45 -13.69
N ARG A 69 -11.71 2.64 -14.67
CA ARG A 69 -11.73 2.97 -16.11
C ARG A 69 -10.37 3.18 -16.77
N ALA A 70 -9.28 2.76 -16.12
CA ALA A 70 -8.00 2.64 -16.79
C ALA A 70 -7.98 1.31 -17.57
N ALA A 71 -7.70 1.37 -18.87
CA ALA A 71 -7.38 0.16 -19.61
C ALA A 71 -6.09 -0.43 -19.01
N VAL A 72 -6.13 -1.68 -18.54
CA VAL A 72 -4.92 -2.39 -18.15
C VAL A 72 -4.24 -2.84 -19.43
N ASP A 73 -3.12 -2.19 -19.76
CA ASP A 73 -2.31 -2.52 -20.93
C ASP A 73 -1.36 -3.70 -20.62
N PHE A 74 -1.14 -4.53 -21.63
CA PHE A 74 -0.22 -5.66 -21.58
C PHE A 74 1.20 -5.25 -21.16
N ALA A 75 1.64 -4.06 -21.61
CA ALA A 75 2.93 -3.49 -21.21
C ALA A 75 3.02 -3.26 -19.69
N THR A 76 1.94 -2.79 -19.06
CA THR A 76 1.87 -2.60 -17.61
C THR A 76 1.92 -3.94 -16.87
N ILE A 77 1.24 -4.96 -17.39
CA ILE A 77 1.25 -6.31 -16.82
C ILE A 77 2.66 -6.89 -16.85
N LYS A 78 3.36 -6.76 -17.98
CA LYS A 78 4.75 -7.21 -18.11
C LYS A 78 5.69 -6.47 -17.15
N GLN A 79 5.52 -5.16 -16.98
CA GLN A 79 6.33 -4.38 -16.06
C GLN A 79 6.12 -4.81 -14.61
N ASP A 80 4.87 -4.97 -14.17
CA ASP A 80 4.57 -5.41 -12.82
C ASP A 80 5.08 -6.85 -12.59
N LEU A 81 4.93 -7.73 -13.59
CA LEU A 81 5.45 -9.10 -13.53
C LEU A 81 6.98 -9.10 -13.39
N ALA A 82 7.68 -8.34 -14.23
CA ALA A 82 9.14 -8.22 -14.20
C ALA A 82 9.64 -7.68 -12.86
N ARG A 83 8.93 -6.71 -12.27
CA ARG A 83 9.25 -6.18 -10.93
C ARG A 83 9.14 -7.26 -9.86
N LEU A 84 8.10 -8.09 -9.93
CA LEU A 84 7.80 -9.12 -8.94
C LEU A 84 8.66 -10.38 -9.08
N THR A 85 9.06 -10.74 -10.30
CA THR A 85 9.97 -11.87 -10.56
C THR A 85 11.44 -11.48 -10.48
N GLY A 86 11.77 -10.21 -10.72
CA GLY A 86 13.13 -9.66 -10.72
C GLY A 86 13.73 -9.43 -9.33
N GLY A 87 12.98 -9.71 -8.26
CA GLY A 87 13.57 -9.85 -6.93
C GLY A 87 13.79 -8.55 -6.15
N ALA A 88 12.90 -7.56 -6.25
CA ALA A 88 12.83 -6.52 -5.21
C ALA A 88 12.03 -7.03 -3.98
N SER A 89 12.40 -8.19 -3.45
CA SER A 89 11.96 -8.61 -2.11
C SER A 89 12.81 -7.85 -1.10
N VAL A 90 12.44 -6.60 -0.79
CA VAL A 90 12.90 -6.00 0.46
C VAL A 90 12.19 -6.77 1.56
N ALA A 91 12.97 -7.49 2.38
CA ALA A 91 12.49 -8.23 3.52
C ALA A 91 11.47 -7.39 4.31
N PRO A 92 10.42 -7.99 4.90
CA PRO A 92 9.49 -7.25 5.72
C PRO A 92 10.31 -6.47 6.76
N ALA A 93 10.16 -5.14 6.75
CA ALA A 93 10.69 -4.31 7.82
C ALA A 93 10.17 -4.93 9.11
N ALA A 94 11.09 -5.48 9.92
CA ALA A 94 10.79 -6.03 11.22
C ALA A 94 9.89 -5.01 11.92
N ALA A 95 8.74 -5.47 12.39
CA ALA A 95 7.75 -4.65 13.07
C ALA A 95 8.50 -3.72 14.04
N ALA A 96 8.49 -2.43 13.72
CA ALA A 96 9.03 -1.43 14.61
C ALA A 96 8.31 -1.62 15.94
N ALA A 97 9.09 -1.96 16.97
CA ALA A 97 8.58 -2.10 18.33
C ALA A 97 7.73 -0.85 18.66
N PRO A 98 6.60 -1.01 19.36
CA PRO A 98 5.79 0.13 19.76
C PRO A 98 6.67 1.13 20.51
N PRO A 99 6.51 2.45 20.27
CA PRO A 99 7.26 3.44 21.03
C PRO A 99 6.95 3.23 22.51
N ALA A 100 8.00 2.99 23.29
CA ALA A 100 7.93 2.95 24.74
C ALA A 100 7.23 4.23 25.20
N ALA A 101 6.12 4.06 25.94
CA ALA A 101 5.35 5.15 26.50
C ALA A 101 6.29 6.11 27.23
N ALA A 102 6.34 7.36 26.78
CA ALA A 102 7.03 8.42 27.46
C ALA A 102 6.42 8.57 28.86
N ALA A 103 7.17 8.17 29.89
CA ALA A 103 6.85 8.46 31.27
C ALA A 103 6.80 9.99 31.47
N PRO A 104 5.87 10.52 32.27
CA PRO A 104 5.77 11.96 32.51
C PRO A 104 7.05 12.46 33.19
N SER A 105 7.71 13.43 32.55
CA SER A 105 8.89 14.11 33.10
C SER A 105 8.49 14.83 34.39
N ALA A 106 9.03 14.36 35.52
CA ALA A 106 8.95 15.03 36.79
C ALA A 106 9.52 16.45 36.68
N ALA A 107 8.80 17.40 37.27
CA ALA A 107 9.13 18.82 37.29
C ALA A 107 10.53 19.06 37.88
N ALA A 108 11.34 19.85 37.16
CA ALA A 108 12.62 20.32 37.63
C ALA A 108 12.45 21.26 38.85
N PRO A 109 13.32 21.17 39.88
CA PRO A 109 13.24 22.04 41.05
C PRO A 109 13.79 23.44 40.72
N ALA A 110 13.15 24.46 41.29
CA ALA A 110 13.54 25.86 41.18
C ALA A 110 14.96 26.13 41.73
N PRO A 111 15.76 27.00 41.11
CA PRO A 111 17.04 27.42 41.68
C PRO A 111 16.80 28.42 42.82
N ARG A 112 17.43 28.13 43.97
CA ARG A 112 17.47 28.98 45.17
C ARG A 112 18.14 30.31 44.88
N ALA A 113 17.54 31.38 45.38
CA ALA A 113 18.15 32.69 45.53
C ALA A 113 19.38 32.61 46.46
N GLY A 114 20.48 33.24 46.05
CA GLY A 114 21.68 33.48 46.85
C GLY A 114 22.53 34.54 46.16
N GLY A 115 22.69 35.69 46.82
CA GLY A 115 23.16 36.93 46.24
C GLY A 115 24.69 37.15 46.17
N GLY A 116 25.03 38.42 45.92
CA GLY A 116 26.38 38.93 45.66
C GLY A 116 26.36 39.75 44.37
N ASP A 117 25.91 41.00 44.38
CA ASP A 117 26.69 42.22 44.66
C ASP A 117 27.62 42.61 43.49
N LEU A 118 27.86 43.92 43.33
CA LEU A 118 28.73 44.64 42.38
C LEU A 118 28.03 45.45 41.25
N ASP A 119 27.78 46.70 41.63
CA ASP A 119 27.73 47.95 40.87
C ASP A 119 28.42 48.00 39.50
N PHE A 120 27.80 48.67 38.52
CA PHE A 120 28.46 49.60 37.58
C PHE A 120 27.44 50.55 36.88
N ILE A 121 27.15 51.68 37.54
CA ILE A 121 27.25 53.09 37.08
C ILE A 121 26.80 53.49 35.65
N LYS A 122 25.83 54.45 35.63
CA LYS A 122 25.55 55.59 34.71
C LYS A 122 25.37 55.32 33.19
N SER A 123 24.39 55.92 32.52
CA SER A 123 24.15 57.37 32.46
C SER A 123 22.75 57.75 31.99
#